data_AF-A0A1Y5SBI7-F1
#
_entry.id   AF-A0A1Y5SBI7-F1
#
_cell.length_a   1.000
_cell.length_b   1.000
_cell.length_c   1.000
_cell.angle_alpha   90.00
_cell.angle_beta   90.00
_cell.angle_gamma   90.00
#
_symmetry.space_group_name_H-M   'P 1'
#
loop_
_entity.id
_entity.type
_entity.pdbx_description
1 polymer ?
#
loop_
_entity_poly.entity_id
_entity_poly.type
_entity_poly.pdbx_seq_one_letter_code
_entity_poly.pdbx_strand_id
1 'polypeptide(L)'
;MAQTTEAAEGLDQAATGAEAAGGPGMPQLDFSTFPNQIFWLVVTLVAIYLVLSRVALPRIGAILAERTGTISNDIAAAEDLKLRTQEAEAAYQQALADARSEANKIAEETRATIQAELDKELATADEQIGAKTAESEKAIAEIRAGAMDAVHEVATDVAREIVTALGGGADDAAIEAAVTERMKGQDR
;
A
#
# COMPACT_ATOMS: atom_id res chain seq x y z
N MET A 1 35.08 70.39 58.96
CA MET A 1 34.92 70.65 60.40
C MET A 1 35.60 69.52 61.15
N ALA A 2 36.74 69.83 61.75
CA ALA A 2 37.42 69.03 62.75
C ALA A 2 37.10 69.63 64.13
N GLN A 3 36.98 68.77 65.16
CA GLN A 3 37.29 69.01 66.58
C GLN A 3 36.99 67.71 67.33
N THR A 4 37.93 66.87 67.80
CA THR A 4 38.94 66.94 68.88
C THR A 4 38.40 67.28 70.27
N THR A 5 38.71 66.43 71.26
CA THR A 5 39.23 66.68 72.64
C THR A 5 39.49 65.28 73.27
N GLU A 6 40.74 64.83 73.53
CA GLU A 6 41.52 64.90 74.81
C GLU A 6 40.80 64.24 76.02
N ALA A 7 41.38 63.51 76.98
CA ALA A 7 42.73 63.14 77.44
C ALA A 7 42.54 61.90 78.39
N ALA A 8 43.42 60.88 78.39
CA ALA A 8 44.48 60.58 79.38
C ALA A 8 44.08 60.35 80.86
N GLU A 9 44.53 59.20 81.40
CA GLU A 9 44.82 58.78 82.80
C GLU A 9 44.26 57.35 83.04
N GLY A 10 44.96 56.33 83.55
CA GLY A 10 46.23 56.25 84.26
C GLY A 10 46.08 55.20 85.38
N LEU A 11 46.74 54.04 85.21
CA LEU A 11 47.29 53.13 86.24
C LEU A 11 46.35 52.53 87.33
N ASP A 12 46.36 51.20 87.47
CA ASP A 12 47.07 50.55 88.58
C ASP A 12 47.16 49.03 88.38
N GLN A 13 48.29 48.47 88.82
CA GLN A 13 48.74 47.11 88.61
C GLN A 13 48.88 46.45 89.98
N ALA A 14 48.23 45.31 90.21
CA ALA A 14 48.52 44.47 91.38
C ALA A 14 48.62 43.00 90.97
N ALA A 15 49.87 42.54 90.88
CA ALA A 15 50.24 41.15 90.71
C ALA A 15 50.27 40.42 92.07
N THR A 16 49.71 39.22 92.13
CA THR A 16 50.06 38.08 93.00
C THR A 16 49.36 36.85 92.38
N GLY A 17 49.90 35.63 92.27
CA GLY A 17 51.15 34.99 92.63
C GLY A 17 51.13 33.60 91.97
N ALA A 18 52.31 33.01 91.76
CA ALA A 18 52.59 31.87 90.90
C ALA A 18 52.18 30.48 91.43
N GLU A 19 51.90 29.54 90.51
CA GLU A 19 52.33 28.11 90.44
C GLU A 19 51.53 27.42 89.29
N ALA A 20 52.03 26.54 88.42
CA ALA A 20 53.33 25.92 88.23
C ALA A 20 53.46 25.45 86.76
N ALA A 21 54.64 25.72 86.20
CA ALA A 21 55.40 24.99 85.18
C ALA A 21 54.68 24.09 84.14
N GLY A 22 54.52 24.65 82.94
CA GLY A 22 54.41 23.92 81.67
C GLY A 22 54.42 24.95 80.53
N GLY A 23 55.61 25.21 79.96
CA GLY A 23 55.81 26.33 79.02
C GLY A 23 54.85 26.32 77.82
N PRO A 24 54.47 27.49 77.29
CA PRO A 24 53.47 27.59 76.25
C PRO A 24 54.06 27.09 74.92
N GLY A 25 53.84 25.82 74.62
CA GLY A 25 53.71 25.40 73.23
C GLY A 25 52.71 26.33 72.56
N MET A 26 53.00 26.72 71.31
CA MET A 26 52.16 27.59 70.49
C MET A 26 50.67 27.36 70.81
N PRO A 27 49.87 28.39 71.15
CA PRO A 27 48.51 28.23 71.73
C PRO A 27 47.54 27.39 70.88
N GLN A 28 47.90 27.06 69.63
CA GLN A 28 47.25 26.08 68.77
C GLN A 28 47.42 24.60 69.21
N LEU A 29 48.40 24.24 70.04
CA LEU A 29 48.73 22.86 70.42
C LEU A 29 48.39 22.54 71.88
N ASP A 30 47.45 23.29 72.47
CA ASP A 30 46.93 22.99 73.79
C ASP A 30 45.90 21.85 73.75
N PHE A 31 46.38 20.64 74.06
CA PHE A 31 45.60 19.40 74.07
C PHE A 31 44.46 19.40 75.10
N SER A 32 44.40 20.35 76.04
CA SER A 32 43.28 20.45 76.99
C SER A 32 41.95 20.78 76.32
N THR A 33 41.97 21.42 75.14
CA THR A 33 40.76 21.82 74.39
C THR A 33 40.28 20.77 73.38
N PHE A 34 41.13 19.78 73.06
CA PHE A 34 40.88 18.77 72.02
C PHE A 34 39.66 17.89 72.32
N PRO A 35 39.41 17.41 73.56
CA PRO A 35 38.22 16.59 73.84
C PRO A 35 36.90 17.29 73.53
N ASN A 36 36.80 18.59 73.81
CA ASN A 36 35.60 19.38 73.52
C ASN A 36 35.42 19.59 72.01
N GLN A 37 36.51 19.91 71.27
CA GLN A 37 36.47 20.03 69.82
C GLN A 37 36.09 18.70 69.15
N ILE A 38 36.69 17.59 69.60
CA ILE A 38 36.39 16.24 69.10
C ILE A 38 34.94 15.86 69.39
N PHE A 39 34.41 16.16 70.58
CA PHE A 39 33.01 15.93 70.92
C PHE A 39 32.07 16.63 69.93
N TRP A 40 32.25 17.94 69.71
CA TRP A 40 31.42 18.68 68.75
C TRP A 40 31.65 18.26 67.29
N LEU A 41 32.87 17.86 66.93
CA LEU A 41 33.16 17.29 65.61
C LEU A 41 32.34 16.01 65.41
N VAL A 42 32.34 15.10 66.37
CA VAL A 42 31.55 13.85 66.29
C VAL A 42 30.05 14.16 66.24
N VAL A 43 29.56 15.07 67.09
CA VAL A 43 28.14 15.47 67.12
C VAL A 43 27.71 16.06 65.77
N THR A 44 28.50 16.99 65.21
CA THR A 44 28.19 17.63 63.92
C THR A 44 28.32 16.65 62.75
N LEU A 45 29.30 15.76 62.77
CA LEU A 45 29.47 14.70 61.78
C LEU A 45 28.25 13.75 61.78
N VAL A 46 27.80 13.33 62.96
CA VAL A 46 26.60 12.48 63.10
C VAL A 46 25.36 13.23 62.63
N ALA A 47 25.20 14.51 62.99
CA ALA A 47 24.09 15.33 62.52
C ALA A 47 24.06 15.43 60.98
N ILE A 48 25.20 15.73 60.35
CA ILE A 48 25.32 15.77 58.87
C ILE A 48 25.04 14.39 58.27
N TYR A 49 25.58 13.32 58.85
CA TYR A 49 25.35 11.95 58.38
C TYR A 49 23.85 11.59 58.41
N LEU A 50 23.13 11.96 59.48
CA LEU A 50 21.69 11.74 59.57
C LEU A 50 20.91 12.55 58.53
N VAL A 51 21.30 13.81 58.29
CA VAL A 51 20.67 14.64 57.24
C VAL A 51 20.92 14.05 55.84
N LEU A 52 22.15 13.65 55.54
CA LEU A 52 22.48 13.07 54.24
C LEU A 52 21.79 11.72 54.02
N SER A 53 21.86 10.82 55.00
CA SER A 53 21.25 9.49 54.91
C SER A 53 19.73 9.54 54.85
N ARG A 54 19.10 10.47 55.57
CA ARG A 54 17.63 10.48 55.70
C ARG A 54 16.91 11.48 54.81
N VAL A 55 17.61 12.48 54.27
CA VAL A 55 17.00 13.53 53.44
C VAL A 55 17.67 13.67 52.08
N ALA A 56 19.00 13.82 52.01
CA ALA A 56 19.67 14.12 50.74
C ALA A 56 19.72 12.93 49.79
N LEU A 57 20.22 11.77 50.25
CA LEU A 57 20.31 10.54 49.47
C LEU A 57 18.94 10.05 48.97
N PRO A 58 17.87 9.96 49.80
CA PRO A 58 16.58 9.51 49.30
C PRO A 58 15.96 10.45 48.28
N ARG A 59 16.19 11.78 48.38
CA ARG A 59 15.71 12.74 47.37
C ARG A 59 16.40 12.54 46.01
N ILE A 60 17.71 12.33 46.01
CA ILE A 60 18.46 12.08 44.76
C ILE A 60 18.04 10.72 44.17
N GLY A 61 17.86 9.70 45.01
CA GLY A 61 17.36 8.40 44.58
C GLY A 61 15.98 8.46 43.94
N ALA A 62 15.06 9.27 44.49
CA ALA A 62 13.72 9.47 43.93
C ALA A 62 13.76 10.09 42.53
N ILE A 63 14.58 11.13 42.32
CA ILE A 63 14.72 11.78 41.00
C ILE A 63 15.34 10.82 39.97
N LEU A 64 16.33 10.04 40.38
CA LEU A 64 16.94 9.06 39.50
C LEU A 64 15.94 7.95 39.12
N ALA A 65 15.18 7.44 40.09
CA ALA A 65 14.13 6.45 39.85
C ALA A 65 13.04 6.99 38.93
N GLU A 66 12.61 8.24 39.10
CA GLU A 66 11.65 8.90 38.20
C GLU A 66 12.18 8.95 36.77
N ARG A 67 13.44 9.42 36.57
CA ARG A 67 14.05 9.47 35.24
C ARG A 67 14.19 8.08 34.60
N THR A 68 14.67 7.10 35.35
CA THR A 68 14.79 5.72 34.87
C THR A 68 13.41 5.15 34.52
N GLY A 69 12.40 5.45 35.33
CA GLY A 69 11.01 5.05 35.08
C GLY A 69 10.47 5.65 33.78
N THR A 70 10.62 6.96 33.57
CA THR A 70 10.20 7.64 32.33
C THR A 70 10.92 7.07 31.11
N ILE A 71 12.25 6.93 31.18
CA ILE A 71 13.03 6.36 30.05
C ILE A 71 12.58 4.93 29.74
N SER A 72 12.39 4.09 30.77
CA SER A 72 11.94 2.71 30.57
C SER A 72 10.54 2.66 29.97
N ASN A 73 9.64 3.55 30.40
CA ASN A 73 8.29 3.64 29.86
C ASN A 73 8.31 4.10 28.40
N ASP A 74 9.13 5.10 28.07
CA ASP A 74 9.26 5.62 26.71
C ASP A 74 9.87 4.58 25.76
N ILE A 75 10.85 3.80 26.23
CA ILE A 75 11.41 2.67 25.48
C ILE A 75 10.34 1.61 25.24
N ALA A 76 9.60 1.19 26.27
CA ALA A 76 8.53 0.20 26.13
C ALA A 76 7.43 0.67 25.17
N ALA A 77 7.04 1.94 25.25
CA ALA A 77 6.07 2.53 24.32
C ALA A 77 6.60 2.58 22.88
N ALA A 78 7.89 2.92 22.69
CA ALA A 78 8.51 2.91 21.37
C ALA A 78 8.60 1.50 20.78
N GLU A 79 8.89 0.49 21.59
CA GLU A 79 8.91 -0.92 21.18
C GLU A 79 7.50 -1.42 20.79
N ASP A 80 6.47 -1.11 21.58
CA ASP A 80 5.07 -1.45 21.24
C ASP A 80 4.63 -0.76 19.94
N LEU A 81 4.93 0.52 19.77
CA LEU A 81 4.64 1.23 18.52
C LEU A 81 5.38 0.63 17.33
N LYS A 82 6.63 0.20 17.51
CA LYS A 82 7.40 -0.46 16.45
C LYS A 82 6.79 -1.81 16.09
N LEU A 83 6.39 -2.62 17.07
CA LEU A 83 5.74 -3.91 16.84
C LEU A 83 4.41 -3.72 16.11
N ARG A 84 3.56 -2.81 16.57
CA ARG A 84 2.29 -2.49 15.89
C ARG A 84 2.48 -2.01 14.45
N THR A 85 3.53 -1.23 14.21
CA THR A 85 3.86 -0.78 12.85
C THR A 85 4.28 -1.95 11.96
N GLN A 86 5.11 -2.87 12.47
CA GLN A 86 5.53 -4.06 11.75
C GLN A 86 4.34 -5.00 11.46
N GLU A 87 3.45 -5.19 12.43
CA GLU A 87 2.22 -5.97 12.26
C GLU A 87 1.30 -5.33 11.22
N ALA A 88 1.10 -4.01 11.28
CA ALA A 88 0.32 -3.28 10.30
C ALA A 88 0.92 -3.34 8.89
N GLU A 89 2.25 -3.23 8.78
CA GLU A 89 2.96 -3.36 7.51
C GLU A 89 2.80 -4.78 6.94
N ALA A 90 2.97 -5.81 7.76
CA ALA A 90 2.76 -7.20 7.35
C ALA A 90 1.31 -7.44 6.87
N ALA A 91 0.31 -6.97 7.62
CA ALA A 91 -1.09 -7.08 7.26
C ALA A 91 -1.41 -6.31 5.95
N TYR A 92 -0.84 -5.11 5.78
CA TYR A 92 -0.98 -4.32 4.55
C TYR A 92 -0.38 -5.04 3.35
N GLN A 93 0.84 -5.58 3.47
CA GLN A 93 1.49 -6.31 2.39
C GLN A 93 0.74 -7.59 2.03
N GLN A 94 0.22 -8.30 3.03
CA GLN A 94 -0.63 -9.46 2.81
C GLN A 94 -1.91 -9.08 2.06
N ALA A 95 -2.63 -8.05 2.52
CA ALA A 95 -3.83 -7.56 1.85
C ALA A 95 -3.57 -7.12 0.40
N LEU A 96 -2.40 -6.51 0.13
CA LEU A 96 -1.99 -6.14 -1.22
C LEU A 96 -1.70 -7.37 -2.10
N ALA A 97 -1.05 -8.39 -1.53
CA ALA A 97 -0.78 -9.65 -2.24
C ALA A 97 -2.08 -10.40 -2.55
N ASP A 98 -3.00 -10.48 -1.59
CA ASP A 98 -4.31 -11.12 -1.74
C ASP A 98 -5.14 -10.38 -2.79
N ALA A 99 -5.20 -9.05 -2.74
CA ALA A 99 -5.91 -8.24 -3.74
C ALA A 99 -5.34 -8.43 -5.16
N ARG A 100 -4.02 -8.53 -5.30
CA ARG A 100 -3.38 -8.81 -6.60
C ARG A 100 -3.70 -10.23 -7.10
N SER A 101 -3.69 -11.21 -6.20
CA SER A 101 -4.06 -12.59 -6.54
C SER A 101 -5.51 -12.65 -7.00
N GLU A 102 -6.42 -12.00 -6.28
CA GLU A 102 -7.84 -11.98 -6.61
C GLU A 102 -8.11 -11.24 -7.93
N ALA A 103 -7.45 -10.09 -8.16
CA ALA A 103 -7.55 -9.38 -9.44
C ALA A 103 -7.10 -10.25 -10.62
N ASN A 104 -6.02 -11.03 -10.46
CA ASN A 104 -5.55 -11.95 -11.49
C ASN A 104 -6.54 -13.09 -11.73
N LYS A 105 -7.11 -13.69 -10.67
CA LYS A 105 -8.16 -14.71 -10.81
C LYS A 105 -9.38 -14.17 -11.55
N ILE A 106 -9.89 -13.01 -11.15
CA ILE A 106 -11.03 -12.37 -11.82
C ILE A 106 -10.71 -12.12 -13.30
N ALA A 107 -9.50 -11.65 -13.61
CA ALA A 107 -9.09 -11.42 -15.00
C ALA A 107 -9.02 -12.72 -15.82
N GLU A 108 -8.53 -13.82 -15.23
CA GLU A 108 -8.49 -15.13 -15.87
C GLU A 108 -9.90 -15.72 -16.07
N GLU A 109 -10.74 -15.70 -15.04
CA GLU A 109 -12.14 -16.16 -15.10
C GLU A 109 -12.95 -15.36 -16.12
N THR A 110 -12.77 -14.04 -16.15
CA THR A 110 -13.44 -13.16 -17.11
C THR A 110 -12.99 -13.47 -18.54
N ARG A 111 -11.69 -13.66 -18.78
CA ARG A 111 -11.18 -14.07 -20.10
C ARG A 111 -11.73 -15.42 -20.53
N ALA A 112 -11.76 -16.39 -19.63
CA ALA A 112 -12.31 -17.72 -19.92
C ALA A 112 -13.80 -17.65 -20.26
N THR A 113 -14.57 -16.85 -19.50
CA THR A 113 -16.00 -16.64 -19.75
C THR A 113 -16.25 -15.97 -21.09
N ILE A 114 -15.54 -14.87 -21.38
CA ILE A 114 -15.65 -14.15 -22.65
C ILE A 114 -15.28 -15.07 -23.82
N GLN A 115 -14.23 -15.88 -23.71
CA GLN A 115 -13.84 -16.80 -24.76
C GLN A 115 -14.92 -17.85 -25.01
N ALA A 116 -15.51 -18.42 -23.95
CA ALA A 116 -16.59 -19.38 -24.08
C ALA A 116 -17.87 -18.77 -24.71
N GLU A 117 -18.22 -17.55 -24.34
CA GLU A 117 -19.33 -16.81 -24.97
C GLU A 117 -19.04 -16.49 -26.43
N LEU A 118 -17.81 -16.07 -26.75
CA LEU A 118 -17.38 -15.80 -28.13
C LEU A 118 -17.45 -17.06 -28.99
N ASP A 119 -16.95 -18.19 -28.50
CA ASP A 119 -16.96 -19.46 -29.24
C ASP A 119 -18.42 -19.92 -29.51
N LYS A 120 -19.32 -19.71 -28.55
CA LYS A 120 -20.75 -20.01 -28.71
C LYS A 120 -21.42 -19.10 -29.75
N GLU A 121 -21.13 -17.80 -29.71
CA GLU A 121 -21.70 -16.85 -30.65
C GLU A 121 -21.16 -17.07 -32.06
N LEU A 122 -19.87 -17.39 -32.19
CA LEU A 122 -19.26 -17.78 -33.46
C LEU A 122 -19.92 -19.03 -34.05
N ALA A 123 -20.12 -20.08 -33.24
CA ALA A 123 -20.82 -21.29 -33.71
C ALA A 123 -22.24 -20.99 -34.18
N THR A 124 -22.96 -20.12 -33.46
CA THR A 124 -24.32 -19.68 -33.83
C THR A 124 -24.30 -18.87 -35.13
N ALA A 125 -23.33 -17.97 -35.28
CA ALA A 125 -23.16 -17.17 -36.49
C ALA A 125 -22.82 -18.04 -37.70
N ASP A 126 -21.92 -19.02 -37.53
CA ASP A 126 -21.55 -19.97 -38.59
C ASP A 126 -22.75 -20.82 -39.05
N GLU A 127 -23.59 -21.28 -38.11
CA GLU A 127 -24.84 -21.98 -38.45
C GLU A 127 -25.81 -21.09 -39.25
N GLN A 128 -26.00 -19.84 -38.83
CA GLN A 128 -26.87 -18.90 -39.53
C GLN A 128 -26.34 -18.53 -40.92
N ILE A 129 -25.02 -18.31 -41.04
CA ILE A 129 -24.36 -18.06 -42.33
C ILE A 129 -24.53 -19.29 -43.24
N GLY A 130 -24.28 -20.49 -42.73
CA GLY A 130 -24.46 -21.73 -43.49
C GLY A 130 -25.91 -21.91 -43.99
N ALA A 131 -26.89 -21.66 -43.14
CA ALA A 131 -28.31 -21.73 -43.50
C ALA A 131 -28.66 -20.69 -44.60
N LYS A 132 -28.20 -19.44 -44.44
CA LYS A 132 -28.46 -18.37 -45.41
C LYS A 132 -27.75 -18.59 -46.74
N THR A 133 -26.54 -19.13 -46.72
CA THR A 133 -25.82 -19.53 -47.93
C THR A 133 -26.59 -20.63 -48.66
N ALA A 134 -27.04 -21.68 -47.97
CA ALA A 134 -27.83 -22.76 -48.58
C ALA A 134 -29.18 -22.27 -49.14
N GLU A 135 -29.85 -21.33 -48.47
CA GLU A 135 -31.06 -20.69 -48.97
C GLU A 135 -30.78 -19.86 -50.23
N SER A 136 -29.71 -19.06 -50.22
CA SER A 136 -29.30 -18.24 -51.36
C SER A 136 -28.91 -19.10 -52.57
N GLU A 137 -28.21 -20.22 -52.34
CA GLU A 137 -27.86 -21.18 -53.39
C GLU A 137 -29.11 -21.78 -54.05
N LYS A 138 -30.13 -22.14 -53.27
CA LYS A 138 -31.42 -22.62 -53.80
C LYS A 138 -32.13 -21.54 -54.62
N ALA A 139 -32.22 -20.32 -54.09
CA ALA A 139 -32.84 -19.21 -54.80
C ALA A 139 -32.12 -18.90 -56.12
N ILE A 140 -30.77 -18.92 -56.13
CA ILE A 140 -29.98 -18.75 -57.35
C ILE A 140 -30.24 -19.91 -58.33
N ALA A 141 -30.34 -21.15 -57.87
CA ALA A 141 -30.64 -22.30 -58.72
C ALA A 141 -32.04 -22.18 -59.36
N GLU A 142 -33.05 -21.77 -58.59
CA GLU A 142 -34.40 -21.52 -59.10
C GLU A 142 -34.43 -20.37 -60.12
N ILE A 143 -33.76 -19.25 -59.83
CA ILE A 143 -33.65 -18.12 -60.78
C ILE A 143 -32.95 -18.58 -62.06
N ARG A 144 -31.89 -19.39 -61.95
CA ARG A 144 -31.18 -19.92 -63.13
C ARG A 144 -32.07 -20.84 -63.95
N ALA A 145 -32.85 -21.71 -63.31
CA ALA A 145 -33.81 -22.57 -64.01
C ALA A 145 -34.89 -21.74 -64.73
N GLY A 146 -35.54 -20.82 -64.03
CA GLY A 146 -36.56 -19.95 -64.61
C GLY A 146 -36.02 -19.03 -65.72
N ALA A 147 -34.76 -18.58 -65.61
CA ALA A 147 -34.10 -17.83 -66.68
C ALA A 147 -33.87 -18.70 -67.92
N MET A 148 -33.51 -19.97 -67.77
CA MET A 148 -33.35 -20.89 -68.90
C MET A 148 -34.69 -21.19 -69.58
N ASP A 149 -35.76 -21.35 -68.81
CA ASP A 149 -37.11 -21.53 -69.35
C ASP A 149 -37.59 -20.28 -70.12
N ALA A 150 -37.38 -19.08 -69.55
CA ALA A 150 -37.72 -17.83 -70.22
C ALA A 150 -36.89 -17.61 -71.50
N VAL A 151 -35.60 -17.98 -71.50
CA VAL A 151 -34.77 -17.95 -72.72
C VAL A 151 -35.30 -18.95 -73.77
N HIS A 152 -35.75 -20.13 -73.35
CA HIS A 152 -36.32 -21.12 -74.25
C HIS A 152 -37.60 -20.61 -74.94
N GLU A 153 -38.50 -20.02 -74.16
CA GLU A 153 -39.75 -19.42 -74.66
C GLU A 153 -39.46 -18.30 -75.66
N VAL A 154 -38.64 -17.32 -75.27
CA VAL A 154 -38.27 -16.19 -76.14
C VAL A 154 -37.54 -16.65 -77.40
N ALA A 155 -36.63 -17.62 -77.31
CA ALA A 155 -35.93 -18.15 -78.47
C ALA A 155 -36.88 -18.86 -79.45
N THR A 156 -37.86 -19.59 -78.93
CA THR A 156 -38.87 -20.29 -79.74
C THR A 156 -39.80 -19.29 -80.43
N ASP A 157 -40.27 -18.27 -79.71
CA ASP A 157 -41.13 -17.22 -80.26
C ASP A 157 -40.40 -16.40 -81.34
N VAL A 158 -39.16 -15.98 -81.09
CA VAL A 158 -38.34 -15.27 -82.09
C VAL A 158 -38.08 -16.15 -83.31
N ALA A 159 -37.78 -17.44 -83.12
CA ALA A 159 -37.57 -18.37 -84.23
C ALA A 159 -38.85 -18.54 -85.07
N ARG A 160 -40.03 -18.66 -84.42
CA ARG A 160 -41.34 -18.74 -85.09
C ARG A 160 -41.61 -17.49 -85.94
N GLU A 161 -41.38 -16.31 -85.37
CA GLU A 161 -41.54 -15.04 -86.10
C GLU A 161 -40.61 -14.94 -87.30
N ILE A 162 -39.34 -15.32 -87.16
CA ILE A 162 -38.36 -15.32 -88.26
C ILE A 162 -38.78 -16.28 -89.39
N VAL A 163 -39.19 -17.50 -89.07
CA VAL A 163 -39.63 -18.50 -90.08
C VAL A 163 -40.86 -18.00 -90.85
N THR A 164 -41.80 -17.38 -90.13
CA THR A 164 -43.01 -16.78 -90.72
C THR A 164 -42.64 -15.60 -91.63
N ALA A 165 -41.74 -14.71 -91.19
CA ALA A 165 -41.28 -13.55 -91.97
C ALA A 165 -40.51 -13.94 -93.25
N LEU A 166 -39.78 -15.05 -93.23
CA LEU A 166 -39.07 -15.61 -94.40
C LEU A 166 -39.99 -16.39 -95.37
N GLY A 167 -41.29 -16.49 -95.08
CA GLY A 167 -42.27 -17.15 -95.94
C GLY A 167 -42.31 -18.67 -95.84
N GLY A 168 -41.71 -19.25 -94.79
CA GLY A 168 -41.84 -20.67 -94.45
C GLY A 168 -43.15 -20.94 -93.69
N GLY A 169 -43.69 -22.16 -93.83
CA GLY A 169 -44.77 -22.62 -92.96
C GLY A 169 -44.20 -22.92 -91.57
N ALA A 170 -44.71 -22.25 -90.54
CA ALA A 170 -44.33 -22.50 -89.16
C ALA A 170 -44.84 -23.87 -88.72
N ASP A 171 -43.98 -24.89 -88.76
CA ASP A 171 -44.20 -26.14 -88.03
C ASP A 171 -43.66 -25.95 -86.61
N ASP A 172 -44.55 -25.62 -85.68
CA ASP A 172 -44.21 -25.33 -84.29
C ASP A 172 -43.43 -26.48 -83.63
N ALA A 173 -43.77 -27.73 -83.96
CA ALA A 173 -43.10 -28.90 -83.41
C ALA A 173 -41.65 -29.04 -83.92
N ALA A 174 -41.40 -28.69 -85.18
CA ALA A 174 -40.06 -28.70 -85.76
C ALA A 174 -39.18 -27.57 -85.21
N ILE A 175 -39.76 -26.38 -84.98
CA ILE A 175 -39.05 -25.22 -84.41
C ILE A 175 -38.68 -25.49 -82.95
N GLU A 176 -39.62 -25.97 -82.15
CA GLU A 176 -39.39 -26.30 -80.73
C GLU A 176 -38.32 -27.39 -80.56
N ALA A 177 -38.34 -28.42 -81.42
CA ALA A 177 -37.31 -29.46 -81.45
C ALA A 177 -35.92 -28.90 -81.80
N ALA A 178 -35.83 -28.03 -82.81
CA ALA A 178 -34.56 -27.43 -83.25
C ALA A 178 -33.96 -26.47 -82.21
N VAL A 179 -34.79 -25.65 -81.55
CA VAL A 179 -34.37 -24.75 -80.46
C VAL A 179 -33.92 -25.56 -79.25
N THR A 180 -34.65 -26.61 -78.89
CA THR A 180 -34.26 -27.52 -77.79
C THR A 180 -32.92 -28.20 -78.05
N GLU A 181 -32.69 -28.69 -79.27
CA GLU A 181 -31.42 -29.30 -79.66
C GLU A 181 -30.26 -28.31 -79.60
N ARG A 182 -30.48 -27.06 -80.04
CA ARG A 182 -29.46 -26.01 -79.98
C ARG A 182 -29.14 -25.53 -78.56
N MET A 183 -30.13 -25.46 -77.68
CA MET A 183 -29.92 -25.10 -76.27
C MET A 183 -29.17 -26.20 -75.51
N LYS A 184 -29.48 -27.48 -75.76
CA LYS A 184 -28.76 -28.62 -75.15
C LYS A 184 -27.30 -28.78 -75.63
N GLY A 185 -26.96 -28.23 -76.79
CA GLY A 185 -25.63 -28.35 -77.40
C GLY A 185 -24.56 -27.44 -76.79
N GLN A 186 -24.93 -26.44 -75.99
CA GLN A 186 -23.99 -25.45 -75.41
C GLN A 186 -23.46 -25.81 -74.02
N ASP A 187 -23.95 -26.87 -73.37
CA ASP A 187 -23.52 -27.32 -72.03
C ASP A 187 -22.37 -28.37 -72.05
N ARG A 188 -21.58 -28.46 -73.13
CA ARG A 188 -20.33 -29.27 -73.17
C ARG A 188 -19.08 -28.41 -73.11
#